data_AF-A0A8H6YL79-F1
#
_entry.id   AF-A0A8H6YL79-F1
#
_cell.length_a   1.000
_cell.length_b   1.000
_cell.length_c   1.000
_cell.angle_alpha   90.00
_cell.angle_beta   90.00
_cell.angle_gamma   90.00
#
_symmetry.space_group_name_H-M   'P 1'
#
loop_
_entity.id
_entity.type
_entity.pdbx_description
1 polymer ?
#
loop_
_entity_poly.entity_id
_entity_poly.type
_entity_poly.pdbx_seq_one_letter_code
_entity_poly.pdbx_strand_id
1 'polypeptide(L)'
;MLASKPTLFFLATSLLAVLPFTNAAAAPAGEKVYFGIRTSNNSTRCLAALDDLSVTGGDCFTGWVATAGSAASTTPPVGTITTSFPLNGTHCLAANVTTTNIATVPNGAGVVVKPCSSADVTQQWGIRDGDGTIRLGNQNLCLGLKVGSSLFAQYTPQVSTCVVGNANQKWIPIPKPPGLGATGYEPGSTGMVIYQEDSGTNCLTEGSTVLTGCSFHDGIIGVGQQNFTLVGGSSSVGKGAPGPITTLSGKFCFDVLTQTANNASVDYLVSHPCNGSLTQQWQVNNDSTISLANTNKCVVGTTDLNTRLQIADCAPGNANQNWKISQIYQVRF
;
A
#
# COMPACT_ATOMS: atom_id res chain seq x y z
N MET A 1 12.25 60.08 -32.87
CA MET A 1 12.24 59.85 -31.41
C MET A 1 10.96 59.09 -31.07
N LEU A 2 11.03 57.76 -30.99
CA LEU A 2 9.93 56.91 -30.50
C LEU A 2 10.57 55.99 -29.45
N ALA A 3 10.22 56.23 -28.19
CA ALA A 3 10.80 55.57 -27.04
C ALA A 3 10.21 54.16 -26.89
N SER A 4 11.04 53.12 -26.97
CA SER A 4 10.66 51.75 -26.62
C SER A 4 10.63 51.61 -25.09
N LYS A 5 9.48 51.23 -24.54
CA LYS A 5 9.35 50.86 -23.12
C LYS A 5 10.04 49.50 -22.87
N PRO A 6 10.76 49.31 -21.75
CA PRO A 6 11.35 48.02 -21.43
C PRO A 6 10.29 47.08 -20.86
N THR A 7 10.19 45.88 -21.43
CA THR A 7 9.37 44.77 -20.91
C THR A 7 10.13 44.11 -19.77
N LEU A 8 9.61 44.22 -18.55
CA LEU A 8 10.17 43.58 -17.36
C LEU A 8 9.80 42.09 -17.36
N PHE A 9 10.78 41.20 -17.56
CA PHE A 9 10.60 39.76 -17.40
C PHE A 9 10.76 39.41 -15.91
N PHE A 10 9.66 39.07 -15.24
CA PHE A 10 9.72 38.40 -13.93
C PHE A 10 9.96 36.91 -14.16
N LEU A 11 11.17 36.43 -13.85
CA LEU A 11 11.39 35.01 -13.60
C LEU A 11 10.78 34.68 -12.24
N ALA A 12 9.63 34.02 -12.25
CA ALA A 12 9.09 33.38 -11.05
C ALA A 12 9.89 32.10 -10.80
N THR A 13 10.93 32.18 -9.98
CA THR A 13 11.52 30.98 -9.36
C THR A 13 10.51 30.43 -8.35
N SER A 14 9.88 29.31 -8.70
CA SER A 14 9.02 28.56 -7.78
C SER A 14 9.88 27.95 -6.67
N LEU A 15 10.09 28.72 -5.61
CA LEU A 15 10.61 28.22 -4.35
C LEU A 15 9.49 27.42 -3.67
N LEU A 16 9.50 26.09 -3.82
CA LEU A 16 8.71 25.19 -2.99
C LEU A 16 9.20 25.33 -1.55
N ALA A 17 8.55 26.20 -0.79
CA ALA A 17 8.72 26.26 0.65
C ALA A 17 8.11 24.97 1.23
N VAL A 18 8.96 24.05 1.66
CA VAL A 18 8.57 23.02 2.64
C VAL A 18 8.23 23.78 3.91
N LEU A 19 6.93 23.99 4.17
CA LEU A 19 6.48 24.59 5.42
C LEU A 19 6.86 23.63 6.56
N PRO A 20 7.73 24.02 7.51
CA PRO A 20 7.87 23.25 8.73
C PRO A 20 6.53 23.33 9.48
N PHE A 21 6.06 22.19 9.98
CA PHE A 21 4.95 22.14 10.94
C PHE A 21 5.40 22.80 12.25
N THR A 22 5.41 24.12 12.31
CA THR A 22 5.57 24.84 13.57
C THR A 22 4.19 24.91 14.23
N ASN A 23 4.03 24.09 15.27
CA ASN A 23 2.83 23.93 16.09
C ASN A 23 1.67 23.20 15.41
N ALA A 24 1.82 21.88 15.24
CA ALA A 24 0.64 21.02 15.19
C ALA A 24 -0.10 21.17 16.52
N ALA A 25 -1.19 21.94 16.53
CA ALA A 25 -2.25 21.72 17.50
C ALA A 25 -2.57 20.22 17.47
N ALA A 26 -2.64 19.59 18.64
CA ALA A 26 -3.00 18.17 18.73
C ALA A 26 -4.17 17.89 17.79
N ALA A 27 -4.02 16.94 16.88
CA ALA A 27 -5.10 16.57 15.96
C ALA A 27 -6.37 16.34 16.79
N PRO A 28 -7.52 16.94 16.42
CA PRO A 28 -8.77 16.76 17.15
C PRO A 28 -9.04 15.26 17.38
N ALA A 29 -9.51 14.92 18.58
CA ALA A 29 -9.79 13.54 18.96
C ALA A 29 -10.68 12.86 17.89
N GLY A 30 -10.20 11.75 17.34
CA GLY A 30 -10.90 11.00 16.29
C GLY A 30 -10.44 11.29 14.85
N GLU A 31 -9.54 12.25 14.62
CA GLU A 31 -8.94 12.46 13.30
C GLU A 31 -7.96 11.33 12.97
N LYS A 32 -8.22 10.64 11.84
CA LYS A 32 -7.36 9.57 11.32
C LYS A 32 -6.27 10.19 10.45
N VAL A 33 -5.02 10.12 10.91
CA VAL A 33 -3.88 10.48 10.08
C VAL A 33 -3.43 9.24 9.33
N TYR A 34 -3.58 9.25 8.01
CA TYR A 34 -3.02 8.23 7.13
C TYR A 34 -1.59 8.59 6.81
N PHE A 35 -0.66 7.67 7.04
CA PHE A 35 0.74 7.86 6.68
C PHE A 35 1.35 6.53 6.25
N GLY A 36 2.18 6.58 5.21
CA GLY A 36 3.28 5.63 5.09
C GLY A 36 4.44 6.13 5.92
N ILE A 37 5.28 5.22 6.43
CA ILE A 37 6.40 5.60 7.28
C ILE A 37 7.70 5.35 6.53
N ARG A 38 8.35 6.40 6.01
CA ARG A 38 9.63 6.28 5.30
C ARG A 38 10.81 6.59 6.21
N THR A 39 11.90 5.83 6.07
CA THR A 39 13.15 6.20 6.76
C THR A 39 13.86 7.32 6.04
N SER A 40 14.49 8.22 6.80
CA SER A 40 15.17 9.37 6.21
C SER A 40 16.47 9.01 5.46
N ASN A 41 16.99 7.80 5.63
CA ASN A 41 18.17 7.30 4.91
C ASN A 41 17.85 6.43 3.69
N ASN A 42 16.59 6.04 3.49
CA ASN A 42 16.20 5.24 2.33
C ASN A 42 14.74 5.55 1.93
N SER A 43 14.58 6.48 0.99
CA SER A 43 13.28 7.02 0.56
C SER A 43 12.34 6.01 -0.10
N THR A 44 12.80 4.79 -0.36
CA THR A 44 12.02 3.71 -0.97
C THR A 44 11.42 2.75 0.06
N ARG A 45 11.85 2.79 1.33
CA ARG A 45 11.43 1.81 2.33
C ARG A 45 10.33 2.33 3.23
N CYS A 46 9.33 1.50 3.47
CA CYS A 46 8.21 1.75 4.34
C CYS A 46 7.99 0.61 5.34
N LEU A 47 7.37 0.94 6.47
CA LEU A 47 6.85 -0.07 7.39
C LEU A 47 5.70 -0.82 6.71
N ALA A 48 5.82 -2.14 6.54
CA ALA A 48 4.81 -2.99 5.92
C ALA A 48 4.40 -4.13 6.87
N ALA A 49 3.10 -4.27 7.12
CA ALA A 49 2.54 -5.48 7.72
C ALA A 49 2.34 -6.53 6.60
N LEU A 50 2.94 -7.71 6.76
CA LEU A 50 2.80 -8.81 5.77
C LEU A 50 1.67 -9.76 6.13
N ASP A 51 1.43 -9.97 7.43
CA ASP A 51 0.41 -10.84 8.01
C ASP A 51 0.07 -10.40 9.45
N ASP A 52 -0.73 -11.20 10.16
CA ASP A 52 -1.20 -10.94 11.53
C ASP A 52 -0.06 -10.81 12.56
N LEU A 53 1.19 -11.12 12.23
CA LEU A 53 2.27 -11.26 13.22
C LEU A 53 3.61 -10.65 12.81
N SER A 54 3.81 -10.25 11.55
CA SER A 54 5.11 -9.77 11.07
C SER A 54 5.04 -8.40 10.42
N VAL A 55 6.01 -7.57 10.80
CA VAL A 55 6.25 -6.27 10.19
C VAL A 55 7.65 -6.28 9.58
N THR A 56 7.75 -5.87 8.32
CA THR A 56 9.02 -5.77 7.62
C THR A 56 9.23 -4.36 7.08
N GLY A 57 10.49 -3.96 6.88
CA GLY A 57 10.83 -2.80 6.07
C GLY A 57 10.87 -3.23 4.60
N GLY A 58 9.79 -2.97 3.87
CA GLY A 58 9.62 -3.27 2.45
C GLY A 58 9.37 -2.00 1.64
N ASP A 59 8.86 -2.08 0.42
CA ASP A 59 8.39 -0.86 -0.26
C ASP A 59 7.02 -0.41 0.28
N CYS A 60 6.61 0.80 -0.09
CA CYS A 60 5.46 1.48 0.50
C CYS A 60 4.12 0.90 0.04
N PHE A 61 3.66 -0.14 0.76
CA PHE A 61 2.43 -0.86 0.43
C PHE A 61 1.33 -0.79 1.49
N THR A 62 1.62 -0.36 2.72
CA THR A 62 0.62 -0.40 3.81
C THR A 62 0.26 1.00 4.31
N GLY A 63 -1.04 1.24 4.44
CA GLY A 63 -1.58 2.43 5.08
C GLY A 63 -1.62 2.22 6.60
N TRP A 64 -0.97 3.11 7.34
CA TRP A 64 -1.09 3.17 8.79
C TRP A 64 -1.98 4.35 9.17
N VAL A 65 -2.82 4.14 10.17
CA VAL A 65 -3.70 5.14 10.74
C VAL A 65 -3.30 5.37 12.19
N ALA A 66 -2.80 6.56 12.49
CA ALA A 66 -2.59 6.98 13.87
C ALA A 66 -3.91 7.54 14.41
N THR A 67 -4.32 7.03 15.57
CA THR A 67 -5.44 7.57 16.32
C THR A 67 -4.89 8.23 17.57
N ALA A 68 -5.12 9.53 17.72
CA ALA A 68 -4.75 10.25 18.94
C ALA A 68 -5.47 9.64 20.15
N GLY A 69 -4.74 9.32 21.21
CA GLY A 69 -5.35 8.98 22.50
C GLY A 69 -6.01 10.21 23.12
N SER A 70 -6.97 9.99 24.01
CA SER A 70 -7.53 11.08 24.82
C SER A 70 -6.40 11.78 25.59
N ALA A 71 -6.31 13.10 25.48
CA ALA A 71 -5.26 13.92 26.09
C ALA A 71 -5.32 13.89 27.63
N ALA A 72 -4.87 12.79 28.24
CA ALA A 72 -4.66 12.69 29.67
C ALA A 72 -3.20 13.03 29.98
N SER A 73 -2.94 14.29 30.33
CA SER A 73 -1.79 14.80 31.11
C SER A 73 -0.34 14.56 30.62
N THR A 74 -0.06 13.82 29.56
CA THR A 74 1.33 13.62 29.08
C THR A 74 1.55 14.33 27.76
N THR A 75 2.47 15.29 27.75
CA THR A 75 2.94 15.97 26.54
C THR A 75 4.20 15.24 26.06
N PRO A 76 4.23 14.68 24.83
CA PRO A 76 3.21 14.68 23.78
C PRO A 76 2.11 13.62 23.95
N PRO A 77 0.92 13.80 23.34
CA PRO A 77 -0.16 12.83 23.42
C PRO A 77 0.26 11.49 22.83
N VAL A 78 -0.04 10.42 23.56
CA VAL A 78 0.24 9.05 23.16
C VAL A 78 -1.03 8.45 22.56
N GLY A 79 -0.93 7.79 21.41
CA GLY A 79 -2.05 7.18 20.70
C GLY A 79 -1.74 5.76 20.26
N THR A 80 -2.62 5.17 19.47
CA THR A 80 -2.38 3.86 18.84
C THR A 80 -2.12 4.02 17.34
N ILE A 81 -1.17 3.27 16.80
CA ILE A 81 -0.94 3.17 15.36
C ILE A 81 -1.62 1.89 14.88
N THR A 82 -2.65 2.03 14.06
CA THR A 82 -3.48 0.94 13.53
C THR A 82 -3.17 0.68 12.07
N THR A 83 -3.27 -0.56 11.61
CA THR A 83 -3.18 -0.91 10.18
C THR A 83 -4.53 -0.73 9.50
N SER A 84 -4.56 -0.24 8.25
CA SER A 84 -5.76 -0.26 7.42
C SER A 84 -5.91 -1.55 6.58
N PHE A 85 -5.07 -2.56 6.82
CA PHE A 85 -5.10 -3.83 6.09
C PHE A 85 -6.39 -4.62 6.41
N PRO A 86 -6.93 -5.40 5.45
CA PRO A 86 -8.10 -6.24 5.67
C PRO A 86 -7.73 -7.47 6.52
N LEU A 87 -7.43 -7.23 7.80
CA LEU A 87 -7.37 -8.25 8.83
C LEU A 87 -8.75 -8.31 9.51
N ASN A 88 -9.14 -9.48 10.01
CA ASN A 88 -10.39 -9.63 10.77
C ASN A 88 -10.28 -8.86 12.09
N GLY A 89 -10.76 -7.61 12.12
CA GLY A 89 -10.76 -6.74 13.29
C GLY A 89 -9.63 -5.70 13.30
N THR A 90 -9.68 -4.78 14.27
CA THR A 90 -8.70 -3.69 14.38
C THR A 90 -7.40 -4.20 14.99
N HIS A 91 -6.31 -4.10 14.22
CA HIS A 91 -4.98 -4.46 14.65
C HIS A 91 -4.08 -3.24 14.82
N CYS A 92 -3.18 -3.32 15.81
CA CYS A 92 -2.31 -2.24 16.25
C CYS A 92 -0.85 -2.67 16.13
N LEU A 93 0.01 -1.73 15.75
CA LEU A 93 1.46 -1.88 15.84
C LEU A 93 1.86 -2.04 17.31
N ALA A 94 2.72 -3.02 17.62
CA ALA A 94 3.14 -3.29 18.97
C ALA A 94 4.62 -3.67 19.07
N ALA A 95 5.27 -3.33 20.18
CA ALA A 95 6.55 -3.95 20.52
C ALA A 95 6.35 -5.46 20.80
N ASN A 96 7.21 -6.32 20.24
CA ASN A 96 7.13 -7.77 20.38
C ASN A 96 7.71 -8.22 21.73
N VAL A 97 6.89 -8.06 22.77
CA VAL A 97 7.21 -8.47 24.13
C VAL A 97 5.97 -9.04 24.79
N THR A 98 6.17 -9.92 25.77
CA THR A 98 5.08 -10.53 26.57
C THR A 98 4.70 -9.72 27.81
N THR A 99 5.39 -8.61 28.06
CA THR A 99 5.17 -7.75 29.23
C THR A 99 4.07 -6.74 29.00
N THR A 100 3.28 -6.48 30.05
CA THR A 100 2.32 -5.38 30.12
C THR A 100 2.93 -4.10 30.69
N ASN A 101 4.23 -4.11 31.03
CA ASN A 101 4.95 -2.95 31.56
C ASN A 101 5.93 -2.40 30.53
N ILE A 102 5.65 -1.20 30.04
CA ILE A 102 6.44 -0.50 29.02
C ILE A 102 7.91 -0.28 29.44
N ALA A 103 8.18 -0.14 30.74
CA ALA A 103 9.54 0.06 31.27
C ALA A 103 10.43 -1.17 31.11
N THR A 104 9.85 -2.33 30.78
CA THR A 104 10.56 -3.60 30.63
C THR A 104 10.78 -3.99 29.16
N VAL A 105 10.40 -3.14 28.20
CA VAL A 105 10.65 -3.39 26.78
C VAL A 105 12.16 -3.30 26.53
N PRO A 106 12.83 -4.38 26.10
CA PRO A 106 14.27 -4.38 25.89
C PRO A 106 14.65 -3.55 24.65
N ASN A 107 15.82 -2.92 24.71
CA ASN A 107 16.43 -2.29 23.54
C ASN A 107 16.72 -3.35 22.47
N GLY A 108 16.16 -3.17 21.27
CA GLY A 108 16.22 -4.13 20.17
C GLY A 108 15.03 -5.09 20.09
N ALA A 109 13.96 -4.89 20.88
CA ALA A 109 12.73 -5.67 20.75
C ALA A 109 12.17 -5.57 19.33
N GLY A 110 11.71 -6.68 18.77
CA GLY A 110 11.04 -6.67 17.47
C GLY A 110 9.72 -5.88 17.50
N VAL A 111 9.11 -5.67 16.34
CA VAL A 111 7.80 -5.03 16.22
C VAL A 111 6.87 -5.96 15.47
N VAL A 112 5.64 -6.07 15.97
CA VAL A 112 4.59 -6.96 15.45
C VAL A 112 3.30 -6.18 15.25
N VAL A 113 2.35 -6.78 14.54
CA VAL A 113 0.95 -6.37 14.54
C VAL A 113 0.20 -7.35 15.43
N LYS A 114 -0.76 -6.87 16.22
CA LYS A 114 -1.64 -7.73 17.03
C LYS A 114 -2.98 -7.03 17.30
N PRO A 115 -4.04 -7.73 17.74
CA PRO A 115 -5.33 -7.11 18.03
C PRO A 115 -5.20 -5.90 18.97
N CYS A 116 -5.87 -4.80 18.64
CA CYS A 116 -5.80 -3.57 19.43
C CYS A 116 -6.38 -3.76 20.84
N SER A 117 -5.67 -3.26 21.84
CA SER A 117 -6.05 -3.24 23.24
C SER A 117 -5.57 -1.93 23.87
N SER A 118 -6.50 -1.14 24.40
CA SER A 118 -6.17 0.10 25.13
C SER A 118 -5.37 -0.15 26.41
N ALA A 119 -5.45 -1.36 26.96
CA ALA A 119 -4.69 -1.79 28.14
C ALA A 119 -3.24 -2.18 27.79
N ASP A 120 -2.93 -2.39 26.50
CA ASP A 120 -1.61 -2.82 26.07
C ASP A 120 -0.71 -1.61 25.79
N VAL A 121 0.13 -1.29 26.77
CA VAL A 121 1.11 -0.19 26.68
C VAL A 121 2.16 -0.40 25.58
N THR A 122 2.30 -1.61 25.04
CA THR A 122 3.21 -1.88 23.89
C THR A 122 2.63 -1.39 22.57
N GLN A 123 1.35 -1.03 22.53
CA GLN A 123 0.65 -0.47 21.36
C GLN A 123 0.52 1.06 21.40
N GLN A 124 1.04 1.67 22.45
CA GLN A 124 0.96 3.10 22.68
C GLN A 124 2.17 3.79 22.04
N TRP A 125 1.94 4.59 21.01
CA TRP A 125 2.96 5.29 20.25
C TRP A 125 2.72 6.80 20.23
N GLY A 126 3.79 7.57 20.36
CA GLY A 126 3.79 9.02 20.19
C GLY A 126 4.56 9.42 18.93
N ILE A 127 3.91 10.10 18.00
CA ILE A 127 4.57 10.70 16.82
C ILE A 127 5.07 12.08 17.23
N ARG A 128 6.37 12.35 17.03
CA ARG A 128 6.99 13.63 17.37
C ARG A 128 7.46 14.35 16.11
N ASP A 129 6.66 15.30 15.66
CA ASP A 129 6.93 16.07 14.43
C ASP A 129 8.25 16.86 14.49
N GLY A 130 8.67 17.29 15.69
CA GLY A 130 9.87 18.10 15.87
C GLY A 130 11.19 17.37 15.61
N ASP A 131 11.26 16.06 15.85
CA ASP A 131 12.47 15.24 15.61
C ASP A 131 12.27 14.13 14.57
N GLY A 132 11.03 13.97 14.08
CA GLY A 132 10.64 12.94 13.13
C GLY A 132 10.64 11.53 13.73
N THR A 133 10.64 11.39 15.06
CA THR A 133 10.66 10.07 15.70
C THR A 133 9.26 9.56 16.01
N ILE A 134 9.10 8.23 16.04
CA ILE A 134 7.93 7.54 16.58
C ILE A 134 8.38 6.83 17.83
N ARG A 135 7.82 7.19 18.99
CA ARG A 135 8.26 6.71 20.31
C ARG A 135 7.25 5.75 20.92
N LEU A 136 7.74 4.76 21.65
CA LEU A 136 6.89 3.83 22.39
C LEU A 136 6.51 4.45 23.74
N GLY A 137 5.25 4.88 23.86
CA GLY A 137 4.68 5.58 25.01
C GLY A 137 5.51 6.79 25.43
N ASN A 138 5.79 6.89 26.72
CA ASN A 138 6.63 7.95 27.31
C ASN A 138 8.10 7.54 27.49
N GLN A 139 8.52 6.41 26.93
CA GLN A 139 9.89 5.90 27.09
C GLN A 139 10.88 6.59 26.14
N ASN A 140 12.17 6.48 26.44
CA ASN A 140 13.24 6.87 25.52
C ASN A 140 13.52 5.77 24.47
N LEU A 141 12.44 5.20 23.91
CA LEU A 141 12.46 4.11 22.96
C LEU A 141 11.77 4.55 21.67
N CYS A 142 12.48 4.42 20.55
CA CYS A 142 12.05 4.82 19.23
C CYS A 142 11.86 3.59 18.35
N LEU A 143 10.80 3.62 17.54
CA LEU A 143 10.67 2.76 16.38
C LEU A 143 11.83 3.07 15.43
N GLY A 144 12.53 2.04 14.97
CA GLY A 144 13.58 2.18 13.97
C GLY A 144 13.78 0.92 13.16
N LEU A 145 14.57 1.01 12.11
CA LEU A 145 14.95 -0.16 11.31
C LEU A 145 16.32 -0.68 11.75
N LYS A 146 16.39 -1.99 12.03
CA LYS A 146 17.67 -2.71 12.12
C LYS A 146 18.15 -3.02 10.71
N VAL A 147 19.29 -2.45 10.34
CA VAL A 147 19.98 -2.82 9.09
C VAL A 147 20.79 -4.07 9.40
N GLY A 148 20.49 -5.19 8.74
CA GLY A 148 21.35 -6.36 8.83
C GLY A 148 22.65 -6.16 8.05
N SER A 149 23.64 -7.01 8.32
CA SER A 149 25.01 -6.87 7.79
C SER A 149 25.19 -7.27 6.32
N SER A 150 24.13 -7.72 5.63
CA SER A 150 24.19 -8.12 4.22
C SER A 150 23.48 -7.12 3.32
N LEU A 151 23.91 -7.02 2.05
CA LEU A 151 23.27 -6.18 1.02
C LEU A 151 21.79 -6.56 0.75
N PHE A 152 21.39 -7.78 1.12
CA PHE A 152 20.00 -8.27 1.06
C PHE A 152 19.35 -8.37 2.45
N ALA A 153 19.96 -7.79 3.49
CA ALA A 153 19.39 -7.86 4.82
C ALA A 153 18.05 -7.13 4.82
N GLN A 154 16.99 -7.89 5.09
CA GLN A 154 15.68 -7.35 5.36
C GLN A 154 15.80 -6.34 6.50
N TYR A 155 15.32 -5.13 6.27
CA TYR A 155 15.20 -4.15 7.34
C TYR A 155 14.16 -4.69 8.32
N THR A 156 14.61 -5.04 9.51
CA THR A 156 13.70 -5.55 10.55
C THR A 156 13.31 -4.38 11.45
N PRO A 157 12.02 -4.02 11.52
CA PRO A 157 11.55 -3.02 12.45
C PRO A 157 11.82 -3.48 13.89
N GLN A 158 12.38 -2.58 14.68
CA GLN A 158 12.67 -2.82 16.09
C GLN A 158 12.39 -1.56 16.91
N VAL A 159 12.17 -1.76 18.19
CA VAL A 159 12.19 -0.70 19.20
C VAL A 159 13.61 -0.60 19.73
N SER A 160 14.20 0.60 19.73
CA SER A 160 15.55 0.82 20.24
C SER A 160 15.67 2.16 20.94
N THR A 161 16.69 2.34 21.79
CA THR A 161 16.93 3.63 22.46
C THR A 161 16.98 4.76 21.44
N CYS A 162 16.24 5.83 21.68
CA CYS A 162 16.24 6.98 20.76
C CYS A 162 17.64 7.61 20.68
N VAL A 163 18.18 7.73 19.47
CA VAL A 163 19.47 8.33 19.17
C VAL A 163 19.23 9.56 18.31
N VAL A 164 19.59 10.74 18.84
CA VAL A 164 19.45 12.01 18.14
C VAL A 164 20.21 11.96 16.81
N GLY A 165 19.54 12.34 15.73
CA GLY A 165 20.14 12.36 14.38
C GLY A 165 20.21 11.00 13.69
N ASN A 166 19.80 9.90 14.33
CA ASN A 166 19.81 8.58 13.70
C ASN A 166 18.72 8.48 12.62
N ALA A 167 19.15 8.42 11.36
CA ALA A 167 18.26 8.35 10.21
C ALA A 167 17.40 7.08 10.15
N ASN A 168 17.82 5.98 10.81
CA ASN A 168 17.03 4.75 10.91
C ASN A 168 15.84 4.87 11.88
N GLN A 169 15.78 5.93 12.69
CA GLN A 169 14.72 6.21 13.66
C GLN A 169 13.90 7.45 13.26
N LYS A 170 14.20 8.04 12.11
CA LYS A 170 13.47 9.17 11.55
C LYS A 170 12.47 8.70 10.51
N TRP A 171 11.27 9.21 10.66
CA TRP A 171 10.08 8.80 9.97
C TRP A 171 9.40 10.03 9.39
N ILE A 172 9.11 9.97 8.11
CA ILE A 172 8.41 11.06 7.41
C ILE A 172 6.96 10.62 7.21
N PRO A 173 5.98 11.31 7.81
CA PRO A 173 4.58 11.08 7.48
C PRO A 173 4.37 11.39 6.00
N ILE A 174 3.76 10.46 5.29
CA ILE A 174 3.32 10.71 3.93
C ILE A 174 1.96 11.40 3.99
N PRO A 175 1.78 12.60 3.38
CA PRO A 175 0.49 13.26 3.34
C PRO A 175 -0.59 12.38 2.73
N LYS A 176 -1.81 12.46 3.28
CA LYS A 176 -3.01 11.89 2.68
C LYS A 176 -3.16 12.45 1.25
N PRO A 177 -3.24 11.61 0.22
CA PRO A 177 -3.52 12.07 -1.14
C PRO A 177 -4.82 12.91 -1.20
N PRO A 178 -4.85 14.00 -1.98
CA PRO A 178 -6.09 14.71 -2.27
C PRO A 178 -7.13 13.73 -2.86
N GLY A 179 -8.37 13.76 -2.38
CA GLY A 179 -9.48 12.96 -2.92
C GLY A 179 -9.88 11.70 -2.14
N LEU A 180 -9.13 11.27 -1.12
CA LEU A 180 -9.58 10.15 -0.27
C LEU A 180 -10.79 10.55 0.60
N GLY A 181 -12.00 10.18 0.16
CA GLY A 181 -13.22 10.23 0.96
C GLY A 181 -13.13 9.36 2.23
N ALA A 182 -14.03 9.58 3.19
CA ALA A 182 -14.02 8.88 4.48
C ALA A 182 -14.19 7.33 4.37
N THR A 183 -14.61 6.83 3.21
CA THR A 183 -14.92 5.43 2.92
C THR A 183 -13.87 4.69 2.07
N GLY A 184 -12.74 5.32 1.74
CA GLY A 184 -11.53 4.60 1.28
C GLY A 184 -11.50 4.10 -0.16
N TYR A 185 -12.41 4.53 -1.04
CA TYR A 185 -12.33 4.21 -2.47
C TYR A 185 -12.66 5.44 -3.32
N GLU A 186 -11.67 5.95 -4.07
CA GLU A 186 -11.92 6.82 -5.23
C GLU A 186 -11.26 6.24 -6.49
N PRO A 187 -11.96 6.23 -7.64
CA PRO A 187 -11.40 5.81 -8.91
C PRO A 187 -10.39 6.86 -9.43
N GLY A 188 -9.21 6.39 -9.81
CA GLY A 188 -8.21 7.19 -10.51
C GLY A 188 -6.94 7.41 -9.68
N SER A 189 -5.83 6.84 -10.16
CA SER A 189 -4.43 7.09 -9.76
C SER A 189 -3.83 6.33 -8.57
N THR A 190 -4.59 5.53 -7.82
CA THR A 190 -3.98 4.62 -6.84
C THR A 190 -3.60 3.29 -7.49
N GLY A 191 -2.37 2.85 -7.20
CA GLY A 191 -1.93 1.52 -7.52
C GLY A 191 -2.80 0.47 -6.81
N MET A 192 -2.81 -0.77 -7.28
CA MET A 192 -3.50 -1.87 -6.63
C MET A 192 -2.85 -3.21 -6.89
N VAL A 193 -2.92 -4.10 -5.89
CA VAL A 193 -2.61 -5.52 -6.04
C VAL A 193 -3.91 -6.28 -6.18
N ILE A 194 -3.90 -7.30 -7.03
CA ILE A 194 -4.99 -8.24 -7.25
C ILE A 194 -4.54 -9.61 -6.73
N TYR A 195 -5.30 -10.20 -5.81
CA TYR A 195 -5.03 -11.49 -5.18
C TYR A 195 -6.14 -12.48 -5.48
N GLN A 196 -5.82 -13.77 -5.65
CA GLN A 196 -6.85 -14.81 -5.72
C GLN A 196 -7.28 -15.22 -4.32
N GLU A 197 -8.60 -15.23 -4.05
CA GLU A 197 -9.16 -15.48 -2.72
C GLU A 197 -8.70 -16.81 -2.11
N ASP A 198 -8.59 -17.86 -2.92
CA ASP A 198 -8.25 -19.22 -2.47
C ASP A 198 -6.79 -19.43 -2.10
N SER A 199 -5.91 -18.61 -2.65
CA SER A 199 -4.47 -18.81 -2.48
C SER A 199 -3.90 -18.07 -1.28
N GLY A 200 -4.60 -17.05 -0.77
CA GLY A 200 -4.22 -16.24 0.39
C GLY A 200 -2.96 -15.35 0.19
N THR A 201 -1.96 -15.82 -0.57
CA THR A 201 -0.68 -15.15 -0.77
C THR A 201 -0.35 -14.88 -2.24
N ASN A 202 -0.98 -15.56 -3.20
CA ASN A 202 -0.59 -15.40 -4.60
C ASN A 202 -1.15 -14.10 -5.19
N CYS A 203 -0.23 -13.31 -5.74
CA CYS A 203 -0.53 -12.02 -6.34
C CYS A 203 -0.40 -12.10 -7.87
N LEU A 204 -1.30 -11.42 -8.56
CA LEU A 204 -1.19 -11.24 -9.99
C LEU A 204 0.06 -10.44 -10.33
N THR A 205 0.92 -10.99 -11.17
CA THR A 205 2.19 -10.39 -11.56
C THR A 205 2.26 -10.29 -13.07
N GLU A 206 2.64 -9.12 -13.58
CA GLU A 206 2.99 -8.93 -14.98
C GLU A 206 4.27 -9.69 -15.31
N GLY A 207 4.27 -10.49 -16.39
CA GLY A 207 5.48 -11.10 -16.93
C GLY A 207 6.56 -10.06 -17.25
N SER A 208 7.84 -10.50 -17.26
CA SER A 208 8.98 -9.62 -17.51
C SER A 208 9.07 -9.06 -18.94
N THR A 209 8.22 -9.52 -19.85
CA THR A 209 8.16 -9.06 -21.24
C THR A 209 6.71 -8.86 -21.70
N VAL A 210 6.53 -8.01 -22.71
CA VAL A 210 5.23 -7.88 -23.39
C VAL A 210 4.82 -9.26 -23.92
N LEU A 211 3.56 -9.67 -23.73
CA LEU A 211 3.01 -10.99 -24.10
C LEU A 211 3.48 -12.23 -23.30
N THR A 212 4.27 -12.10 -22.21
CA THR A 212 4.60 -13.30 -21.40
C THR A 212 3.43 -13.85 -20.57
N GLY A 213 2.28 -13.18 -20.58
CA GLY A 213 1.12 -13.53 -19.78
C GLY A 213 1.22 -12.98 -18.36
N CYS A 214 0.07 -12.70 -17.75
CA CYS A 214 0.03 -12.43 -16.32
C CYS A 214 0.07 -13.78 -15.58
N SER A 215 0.88 -13.90 -14.53
CA SER A 215 1.05 -15.14 -13.77
C SER A 215 0.95 -14.90 -12.27
N PHE A 216 0.75 -15.99 -11.51
CA PHE A 216 0.88 -15.94 -10.07
C PHE A 216 2.33 -16.01 -9.63
N HIS A 217 2.63 -15.17 -8.64
CA HIS A 217 3.82 -15.33 -7.82
C HIS A 217 3.42 -15.49 -6.36
N ASP A 218 4.20 -16.25 -5.61
CA ASP A 218 4.02 -16.39 -4.17
C ASP A 218 4.38 -15.07 -3.49
N GLY A 219 3.41 -14.52 -2.77
CA GLY A 219 3.55 -13.28 -2.01
C GLY A 219 3.51 -12.00 -2.82
N ILE A 220 3.44 -10.89 -2.07
CA ILE A 220 3.64 -9.53 -2.57
C ILE A 220 5.15 -9.30 -2.64
N ILE A 221 5.72 -9.35 -3.84
CA ILE A 221 7.16 -9.13 -4.07
C ILE A 221 7.49 -7.63 -4.14
N GLY A 222 6.47 -6.75 -4.08
CA GLY A 222 6.66 -5.29 -4.07
C GLY A 222 7.20 -4.70 -5.36
N VAL A 223 7.35 -5.50 -6.41
CA VAL A 223 7.80 -5.03 -7.71
C VAL A 223 6.68 -4.26 -8.42
N GLY A 224 7.03 -3.26 -9.21
CA GLY A 224 6.06 -2.49 -10.02
C GLY A 224 5.18 -3.35 -10.95
N GLN A 225 5.57 -4.61 -11.18
CA GLN A 225 4.84 -5.61 -11.96
C GLN A 225 3.60 -6.18 -11.25
N GLN A 226 3.46 -6.00 -9.93
CA GLN A 226 2.28 -6.40 -9.15
C GLN A 226 1.34 -5.23 -8.87
N ASN A 227 1.63 -4.07 -9.44
CA ASN A 227 0.92 -2.85 -9.20
C ASN A 227 0.15 -2.41 -10.45
N PHE A 228 -1.17 -2.45 -10.37
CA PHE A 228 -2.09 -2.12 -11.44
C PHE A 228 -2.88 -0.85 -11.13
N THR A 229 -3.51 -0.27 -12.13
CA THR A 229 -4.44 0.86 -11.97
C THR A 229 -5.72 0.55 -12.71
N LEU A 230 -6.85 0.59 -12.01
CA LEU A 230 -8.18 0.56 -12.62
C LEU A 230 -8.52 1.93 -13.20
N VAL A 231 -8.70 1.99 -14.51
CA VAL A 231 -9.15 3.19 -15.22
C VAL A 231 -10.62 2.99 -15.57
N GLY A 232 -11.51 3.23 -14.61
CA GLY A 232 -12.92 2.85 -14.66
C GLY A 232 -13.33 2.24 -13.32
N GLY A 233 -14.53 2.57 -12.84
CA GLY A 233 -14.93 2.30 -11.46
C GLY A 233 -15.29 0.84 -11.19
N SER A 234 -14.84 0.33 -10.04
CA SER A 234 -15.53 -0.77 -9.36
C SER A 234 -16.95 -0.34 -8.98
N SER A 235 -17.91 -1.27 -9.01
CA SER A 235 -19.26 -1.01 -8.49
C SER A 235 -19.42 -1.64 -7.11
N SER A 236 -20.03 -0.89 -6.17
CA SER A 236 -20.52 -1.45 -4.91
C SER A 236 -21.79 -2.31 -5.08
N VAL A 237 -22.43 -2.24 -6.25
CA VAL A 237 -23.65 -2.99 -6.59
C VAL A 237 -23.58 -3.52 -8.03
N GLY A 238 -23.51 -4.83 -8.21
CA GLY A 238 -23.49 -5.47 -9.53
C GLY A 238 -22.17 -5.33 -10.28
N LYS A 239 -22.23 -5.26 -11.62
CA LYS A 239 -21.03 -5.18 -12.45
C LYS A 239 -20.38 -3.79 -12.37
N GLY A 240 -19.04 -3.76 -12.31
CA GLY A 240 -18.26 -2.53 -12.39
C GLY A 240 -18.44 -1.79 -13.73
N ALA A 241 -18.08 -0.51 -13.78
CA ALA A 241 -18.01 0.20 -15.05
C ALA A 241 -16.87 -0.39 -15.90
N PRO A 242 -17.08 -0.68 -17.19
CA PRO A 242 -16.02 -1.11 -18.09
C PRO A 242 -14.86 -0.12 -18.12
N GLY A 243 -13.63 -0.63 -18.03
CA GLY A 243 -12.43 0.18 -18.18
C GLY A 243 -11.15 -0.66 -18.17
N PRO A 244 -10.01 -0.12 -18.64
CA PRO A 244 -8.78 -0.88 -18.65
C PRO A 244 -8.20 -1.05 -17.24
N ILE A 245 -7.66 -2.25 -16.98
CA ILE A 245 -6.71 -2.49 -15.90
C ILE A 245 -5.33 -2.29 -16.50
N THR A 246 -4.62 -1.27 -16.05
CA THR A 246 -3.30 -0.89 -16.58
C THR A 246 -2.18 -1.26 -15.62
N THR A 247 -0.98 -1.47 -16.13
CA THR A 247 0.21 -1.51 -15.26
C THR A 247 0.41 -0.13 -14.64
N LEU A 248 1.17 -0.05 -13.55
CA LEU A 248 1.48 1.22 -12.90
C LEU A 248 2.09 2.28 -13.84
N SER A 249 2.78 1.85 -14.89
CA SER A 249 3.34 2.75 -15.91
C SER A 249 2.28 3.39 -16.82
N GLY A 250 1.07 2.84 -16.83
CA GLY A 250 -0.02 3.19 -17.76
C GLY A 250 0.22 2.77 -19.21
N LYS A 251 1.37 2.13 -19.53
CA LYS A 251 1.74 1.79 -20.92
C LYS A 251 1.08 0.51 -21.42
N PHE A 252 0.83 -0.43 -20.52
CA PHE A 252 0.27 -1.73 -20.85
C PHE A 252 -1.05 -1.95 -20.11
N CYS A 253 -1.95 -2.66 -20.77
CA CYS A 253 -3.28 -2.99 -20.33
C CYS A 253 -3.41 -4.51 -20.25
N PHE A 254 -4.27 -4.99 -19.35
CA PHE A 254 -4.78 -6.35 -19.41
C PHE A 254 -5.51 -6.55 -20.72
N ASP A 255 -5.13 -7.59 -21.44
CA ASP A 255 -5.64 -7.92 -22.76
C ASP A 255 -5.86 -9.43 -22.88
N VAL A 256 -6.60 -9.83 -23.91
CA VAL A 256 -6.91 -11.22 -24.21
C VAL A 256 -6.06 -11.68 -25.38
N LEU A 257 -5.31 -12.76 -25.17
CA LEU A 257 -4.63 -13.47 -26.25
C LEU A 257 -5.25 -14.86 -26.42
N THR A 258 -5.97 -15.06 -27.52
CA THR A 258 -6.42 -16.39 -27.93
C THR A 258 -5.26 -17.16 -28.56
N GLN A 259 -4.94 -18.33 -28.00
CA GLN A 259 -4.01 -19.28 -28.61
C GLN A 259 -4.75 -20.55 -28.98
N THR A 260 -4.51 -21.04 -30.19
CA THR A 260 -5.07 -22.30 -30.68
C THR A 260 -3.99 -23.36 -30.71
N ALA A 261 -4.17 -24.44 -29.95
CA ALA A 261 -3.31 -25.61 -29.96
C ALA A 261 -4.17 -26.88 -30.00
N ASN A 262 -3.79 -27.87 -30.81
CA ASN A 262 -4.49 -29.16 -30.90
C ASN A 262 -6.01 -29.06 -31.10
N ASN A 263 -6.48 -28.13 -31.95
CA ASN A 263 -7.89 -27.85 -32.21
C ASN A 263 -8.71 -27.34 -31.00
N ALA A 264 -8.03 -26.92 -29.92
CA ALA A 264 -8.64 -26.20 -28.81
C ALA A 264 -8.12 -24.77 -28.78
N SER A 265 -9.03 -23.80 -28.65
CA SER A 265 -8.68 -22.40 -28.41
C SER A 265 -8.78 -22.09 -26.92
N VAL A 266 -7.72 -21.51 -26.38
CA VAL A 266 -7.65 -21.05 -24.98
C VAL A 266 -7.37 -19.55 -24.99
N ASP A 267 -8.15 -18.80 -24.23
CA ASP A 267 -7.97 -17.38 -24.02
C ASP A 267 -7.10 -17.15 -22.79
N TYR A 268 -5.98 -16.45 -22.97
CA TYR A 268 -5.06 -16.09 -21.91
C TYR A 268 -5.16 -14.61 -21.57
N LEU A 269 -4.98 -14.29 -20.29
CA LEU A 269 -4.75 -12.92 -19.84
C LEU A 269 -3.28 -12.55 -20.07
N VAL A 270 -3.06 -11.47 -20.82
CA VAL A 270 -1.72 -10.95 -21.12
C VAL A 270 -1.62 -9.46 -20.83
N SER A 271 -0.38 -8.97 -20.73
CA SER A 271 -0.09 -7.54 -20.79
C SER A 271 0.24 -7.15 -22.23
N HIS A 272 -0.47 -6.15 -22.76
CA HIS A 272 -0.31 -5.65 -24.13
C HIS A 272 -0.41 -4.12 -24.15
N PRO A 273 0.26 -3.40 -25.09
CA PRO A 273 0.10 -1.96 -25.22
C PRO A 273 -1.37 -1.53 -25.23
N CYS A 274 -1.69 -0.54 -24.41
CA CYS A 274 -3.03 0.00 -24.30
C CYS A 274 -3.47 0.59 -25.65
N ASN A 275 -4.56 0.07 -26.21
CA ASN A 275 -5.10 0.47 -27.51
C ASN A 275 -6.61 0.77 -27.48
N GLY A 276 -7.27 0.62 -26.33
CA GLY A 276 -8.69 0.90 -26.15
C GLY A 276 -9.62 -0.14 -26.78
N SER A 277 -9.10 -1.29 -27.21
CA SER A 277 -9.91 -2.39 -27.73
C SER A 277 -10.87 -2.95 -26.67
N LEU A 278 -11.90 -3.65 -27.13
CA LEU A 278 -12.88 -4.31 -26.26
C LEU A 278 -12.26 -5.44 -25.43
N THR A 279 -11.17 -6.06 -25.91
CA THR A 279 -10.41 -7.09 -25.17
C THR A 279 -9.59 -6.50 -24.01
N GLN A 280 -9.48 -5.17 -23.95
CA GLN A 280 -8.85 -4.44 -22.86
C GLN A 280 -9.84 -3.76 -21.91
N GLN A 281 -11.14 -4.03 -22.05
CA GLN A 281 -12.17 -3.47 -21.18
C GLN A 281 -12.56 -4.51 -20.13
N TRP A 282 -12.33 -4.19 -18.85
CA TRP A 282 -12.57 -5.09 -17.74
C TRP A 282 -13.57 -4.47 -16.76
N GLN A 283 -14.30 -5.33 -16.05
CA GLN A 283 -15.23 -4.96 -14.99
C GLN A 283 -14.82 -5.70 -13.73
N VAL A 284 -14.57 -4.94 -12.67
CA VAL A 284 -14.42 -5.48 -11.31
C VAL A 284 -15.81 -5.48 -10.68
N ASN A 285 -16.29 -6.68 -10.37
CA ASN A 285 -17.66 -6.91 -9.91
C ASN A 285 -17.71 -7.07 -8.39
N ASN A 286 -18.88 -6.88 -7.81
CA ASN A 286 -19.10 -7.00 -6.36
C ASN A 286 -19.11 -8.46 -5.86
N ASP A 287 -19.15 -9.43 -6.75
CA ASP A 287 -19.08 -10.88 -6.47
C ASP A 287 -17.64 -11.41 -6.47
N SER A 288 -16.66 -10.52 -6.29
CA SER A 288 -15.22 -10.78 -6.38
C SER A 288 -14.74 -11.24 -7.77
N THR A 289 -15.55 -11.22 -8.83
CA THR A 289 -15.05 -11.56 -10.17
C THR A 289 -14.42 -10.37 -10.89
N ILE A 290 -13.43 -10.65 -11.74
CA ILE A 290 -12.90 -9.72 -12.75
C ILE A 290 -13.35 -10.25 -14.11
N SER A 291 -14.30 -9.58 -14.74
CA SER A 291 -14.89 -10.02 -16.00
C SER A 291 -14.50 -9.14 -17.17
N LEU A 292 -14.30 -9.74 -18.34
CA LEU A 292 -14.14 -9.02 -19.59
C LEU A 292 -15.49 -8.35 -19.96
N ALA A 293 -15.46 -7.04 -20.18
CA ALA A 293 -16.66 -6.23 -20.32
C ALA A 293 -17.56 -6.70 -21.48
N ASN A 294 -18.87 -6.67 -21.25
CA ASN A 294 -19.89 -7.10 -22.21
C ASN A 294 -19.76 -8.58 -22.65
N THR A 295 -19.08 -9.41 -21.86
CA THR A 295 -18.99 -10.86 -22.07
C THR A 295 -19.41 -11.62 -20.81
N ASN A 296 -19.46 -12.95 -20.90
CA ASN A 296 -19.55 -13.85 -19.75
C ASN A 296 -18.18 -14.46 -19.40
N LYS A 297 -17.08 -13.77 -19.71
CA LYS A 297 -15.73 -14.29 -19.49
C LYS A 297 -15.10 -13.66 -18.23
N CYS A 298 -14.56 -14.50 -17.35
CA CYS A 298 -13.93 -14.11 -16.10
C CYS A 298 -12.46 -14.53 -16.08
N VAL A 299 -11.62 -13.75 -15.41
CA VAL A 299 -10.23 -14.12 -15.15
C VAL A 299 -10.21 -15.35 -14.24
N VAL A 300 -9.46 -16.37 -14.67
CA VAL A 300 -9.36 -17.66 -13.99
C VAL A 300 -7.97 -17.83 -13.41
N GLY A 301 -7.94 -18.03 -12.10
CA GLY A 301 -6.78 -18.39 -11.33
C GLY A 301 -6.39 -19.86 -11.47
N THR A 302 -5.19 -20.19 -11.02
CA THR A 302 -4.57 -21.52 -11.06
C THR A 302 -3.73 -21.67 -9.80
N THR A 303 -3.64 -22.90 -9.29
CA THR A 303 -2.80 -23.22 -8.12
C THR A 303 -1.31 -23.29 -8.48
N ASP A 304 -0.99 -23.40 -9.77
CA ASP A 304 0.38 -23.56 -10.23
C ASP A 304 1.06 -22.19 -10.41
N LEU A 305 2.04 -21.90 -9.55
CA LEU A 305 2.86 -20.71 -9.64
C LEU A 305 3.50 -20.58 -11.04
N ASN A 306 3.63 -19.34 -11.52
CA ASN A 306 4.16 -19.00 -12.84
C ASN A 306 3.35 -19.51 -14.04
N THR A 307 2.17 -20.11 -13.82
CA THR A 307 1.25 -20.45 -14.91
C THR A 307 0.50 -19.20 -15.37
N ARG A 308 0.32 -19.08 -16.69
CA ARG A 308 -0.43 -17.97 -17.29
C ARG A 308 -1.89 -18.05 -16.86
N LEU A 309 -2.43 -16.90 -16.47
CA LEU A 309 -3.87 -16.79 -16.22
C LEU A 309 -4.65 -17.00 -17.51
N GLN A 310 -5.78 -17.67 -17.36
CA GLN A 310 -6.74 -17.89 -18.44
C GLN A 310 -7.96 -17.00 -18.23
N ILE A 311 -8.80 -16.96 -19.26
CA ILE A 311 -10.12 -16.36 -19.19
C ILE A 311 -11.10 -17.42 -19.67
N ALA A 312 -12.11 -17.71 -18.86
CA ALA A 312 -13.11 -18.72 -19.17
C ALA A 312 -14.50 -18.21 -18.82
N ASP A 313 -15.55 -19.00 -19.09
CA ASP A 313 -16.90 -18.62 -18.69
C ASP A 313 -16.98 -18.39 -17.17
N CYS A 314 -17.62 -17.29 -16.78
CA CYS A 314 -17.87 -16.96 -15.40
C CYS A 314 -18.74 -18.06 -14.76
N ALA A 315 -18.25 -18.63 -13.67
CA ALA A 315 -18.88 -19.68 -12.90
C ALA A 315 -19.09 -19.18 -11.46
N PRO A 316 -20.29 -18.66 -11.13
CA PRO A 316 -20.55 -18.13 -9.80
C PRO A 316 -20.21 -19.12 -8.68
N GLY A 317 -19.49 -18.65 -7.67
CA GLY A 317 -19.04 -19.49 -6.55
C GLY A 317 -17.82 -20.36 -6.84
N ASN A 318 -17.29 -20.34 -8.07
CA ASN A 318 -16.01 -20.96 -8.36
C ASN A 318 -14.88 -20.09 -7.82
N ALA A 319 -14.27 -20.55 -6.75
CA ALA A 319 -13.38 -19.72 -5.97
C ALA A 319 -12.05 -19.39 -6.70
N ASN A 320 -11.71 -20.16 -7.76
CA ASN A 320 -10.61 -19.79 -8.65
C ASN A 320 -10.91 -18.61 -9.60
N GLN A 321 -12.14 -18.09 -9.59
CA GLN A 321 -12.51 -16.86 -10.31
C GLN A 321 -12.76 -15.68 -9.36
N ASN A 322 -12.50 -15.86 -8.07
CA ASN A 322 -12.67 -14.83 -7.06
C ASN A 322 -11.35 -14.11 -6.77
N TRP A 323 -11.40 -12.79 -6.82
CA TRP A 323 -10.28 -11.89 -6.72
C TRP A 323 -10.54 -10.82 -5.66
N LYS A 324 -9.57 -10.65 -4.78
CA LYS A 324 -9.49 -9.51 -3.87
C LYS A 324 -8.65 -8.42 -4.50
N ILE A 325 -9.13 -7.19 -4.41
CA ILE A 325 -8.41 -6.01 -4.85
C ILE A 325 -8.04 -5.20 -3.63
N SER A 326 -6.75 -5.01 -3.41
CA SER A 326 -6.26 -4.11 -2.37
C SER A 326 -5.61 -2.90 -3.02
N GLN A 327 -6.00 -1.70 -2.58
CA GLN A 327 -5.30 -0.50 -2.99
C GLN A 327 -3.88 -0.50 -2.44
N ILE A 328 -2.93 -0.14 -3.31
CA ILE A 328 -1.57 0.24 -2.98
C ILE A 328 -1.48 1.76 -3.05
N TYR A 329 -1.19 2.37 -1.92
CA TYR A 329 -0.89 3.80 -1.88
C TYR A 329 0.55 4.04 -2.36
N GLN A 330 0.74 4.22 -3.66
CA GLN A 330 1.99 4.74 -4.19
C GLN A 330 2.01 6.26 -4.15
N VAL A 331 3.05 6.78 -3.51
CA VAL A 331 3.32 8.21 -3.41
C VAL A 331 4.42 8.51 -4.41
N ARG A 332 4.06 9.12 -5.54
CA ARG A 332 5.01 9.65 -6.52
C ARG A 332 5.55 10.99 -5.99
N PHE A 333 6.86 11.17 -6.04
CA PHE A 333 7.57 12.41 -5.74
C PHE A 333 8.22 12.93 -7.02
#